data_AF-A0A939UZZ8-F1
#
_entry.id   AF-A0A939UZZ8-F1
#
_cell.length_a   1.000
_cell.length_b   1.000
_cell.length_c   1.000
_cell.angle_alpha   90.00
_cell.angle_beta   90.00
_cell.angle_gamma   90.00
#
_symmetry.space_group_name_H-M   'P 1'
#
loop_
_entity.id
_entity.type
_entity.pdbx_description
1 polymer ?
#
loop_
_entity_poly.entity_id
_entity_poly.type
_entity_poly.pdbx_seq_one_letter_code
_entity_poly.pdbx_strand_id
1 'polypeptide(L)'
;MYSEYLVTGGAGALGKLIIGMLLEQGAKVRILMSEKADVSEYLDADVKICYGISTDKESMMDFFDLEDPRHSVLIHADEYISMSPESNLIMRRVNVTGAQNIVDMCLKRKVGRLVCLGSAYALDSSVKGEGVSIHFNRNKAEGDYAKTKAEAAAYILEKVALNRLNAVMVLPTFIIGPGYSQDYEINKILNSYLKGVHPVKGGGHAFVDVRDVATAMVSLTEEGEPGSGYIISGEYKTSMEFFEKVNEIEGIDAPIKTASRLLMSKPLSKFVDAYYRRTHKDNPKHIYALFQDNPDTKYEGTGAMYMNDGNVDFGQSISDSIDFLKTGTMPEMSMADLAADTAAGPAERGSATAAIVASRKAIEEKKEESKPASEAKPEAEDKKEEKK
;
A
#
# COMPACT_ATOMS: atom_id res chain seq x y z
N MET A 1 -21.17 4.19 14.52
CA MET A 1 -21.48 3.04 13.63
C MET A 1 -22.61 3.44 12.71
N TYR A 2 -22.33 3.47 11.41
CA TYR A 2 -23.29 3.72 10.33
C TYR A 2 -24.30 2.56 10.18
N SER A 3 -25.46 2.81 9.56
CA SER A 3 -26.49 1.77 9.34
C SER A 3 -26.16 0.81 8.19
N GLU A 4 -25.34 1.22 7.23
CA GLU A 4 -24.94 0.39 6.09
C GLU A 4 -23.56 0.83 5.57
N TYR A 5 -22.70 -0.14 5.29
CA TYR A 5 -21.37 0.04 4.73
C TYR A 5 -21.35 -0.40 3.28
N LEU A 6 -20.92 0.49 2.39
CA LEU A 6 -20.76 0.23 0.96
C LEU A 6 -19.28 0.05 0.67
N VAL A 7 -18.88 -1.07 0.09
CA VAL A 7 -17.47 -1.35 -0.22
C VAL A 7 -17.29 -1.60 -1.72
N THR A 8 -16.39 -0.85 -2.37
CA THR A 8 -15.93 -1.17 -3.73
C THR A 8 -14.59 -1.90 -3.67
N GLY A 9 -14.26 -2.68 -4.69
CA GLY A 9 -12.98 -3.42 -4.71
C GLY A 9 -13.03 -4.70 -3.88
N GLY A 10 -14.22 -5.25 -3.64
CA GLY A 10 -14.40 -6.47 -2.83
C GLY A 10 -13.65 -7.68 -3.38
N ALA A 11 -13.42 -7.76 -4.69
CA ALA A 11 -12.61 -8.83 -5.28
C ALA A 11 -11.11 -8.76 -4.92
N GLY A 12 -10.60 -7.60 -4.49
CA GLY A 12 -9.19 -7.37 -4.19
C GLY A 12 -8.82 -7.66 -2.73
N ALA A 13 -7.55 -7.96 -2.46
CA ALA A 13 -7.04 -8.32 -1.15
C ALA A 13 -7.46 -7.35 -0.02
N LEU A 14 -7.28 -6.04 -0.25
CA LEU A 14 -7.65 -5.00 0.69
C LEU A 14 -9.16 -4.94 0.93
N GLY A 15 -9.97 -5.05 -0.14
CA GLY A 15 -11.43 -5.07 -0.03
C GLY A 15 -11.94 -6.25 0.78
N LYS A 16 -11.37 -7.45 0.59
CA LYS A 16 -11.73 -8.65 1.35
C LYS A 16 -11.47 -8.50 2.86
N LEU A 17 -10.31 -7.93 3.22
CA LEU A 17 -9.97 -7.65 4.61
C LEU A 17 -10.97 -6.65 5.23
N ILE A 18 -11.27 -5.56 4.53
CA ILE A 18 -12.25 -4.56 4.98
C ILE A 18 -13.63 -5.19 5.18
N ILE A 19 -14.10 -5.99 4.23
CA ILE A 19 -15.40 -6.68 4.32
C ILE A 19 -15.42 -7.64 5.51
N GLY A 20 -14.38 -8.46 5.68
CA GLY A 20 -14.25 -9.39 6.81
C GLY A 20 -14.35 -8.68 8.16
N MET A 21 -13.57 -7.60 8.35
CA MET A 21 -13.57 -6.80 9.57
C MET A 21 -14.94 -6.19 9.87
N LEU A 22 -15.63 -5.67 8.85
CA LEU A 22 -16.98 -5.11 9.00
C LEU A 22 -18.01 -6.18 9.39
N LEU A 23 -17.94 -7.36 8.79
CA LEU A 23 -18.85 -8.46 9.11
C LEU A 23 -18.68 -8.95 10.55
N GLU A 24 -17.45 -9.03 11.03
CA GLU A 24 -17.18 -9.40 12.43
C GLU A 24 -17.68 -8.36 13.44
N GLN A 25 -17.70 -7.08 13.04
CA GLN A 25 -18.33 -6.02 13.83
C GLN A 25 -19.87 -6.07 13.78
N GLY A 26 -20.45 -7.04 13.06
CA GLY A 26 -21.90 -7.16 12.86
C GLY A 26 -22.47 -6.05 11.98
N ALA A 27 -21.64 -5.40 11.16
CA ALA A 27 -22.08 -4.33 10.28
C ALA A 27 -22.86 -4.89 9.08
N LYS A 28 -23.86 -4.12 8.63
CA LYS A 28 -24.58 -4.42 7.39
C LYS A 28 -23.72 -3.99 6.20
N VAL A 29 -23.23 -4.96 5.42
CA VAL A 29 -22.29 -4.71 4.33
C VAL A 29 -22.94 -4.93 2.96
N ARG A 30 -22.64 -4.02 2.04
CA ARG A 30 -22.97 -4.13 0.62
C ARG A 30 -21.72 -3.93 -0.21
N ILE A 31 -21.53 -4.77 -1.22
CA ILE A 31 -20.32 -4.74 -2.05
C ILE A 31 -20.64 -4.50 -3.53
N LEU A 32 -19.79 -3.75 -4.22
CA LEU A 32 -19.83 -3.59 -5.67
C LEU A 32 -18.88 -4.60 -6.31
N MET A 33 -19.42 -5.51 -7.11
CA MET A 33 -18.68 -6.57 -7.78
C MET A 33 -18.91 -6.55 -9.29
N SER A 34 -17.86 -6.79 -10.08
CA SER A 34 -18.06 -7.03 -11.51
C SER A 34 -18.83 -8.34 -11.72
N GLU A 35 -19.69 -8.41 -12.74
CA GLU A 35 -20.35 -9.68 -13.13
C GLU A 35 -19.38 -10.82 -13.45
N LYS A 36 -18.11 -10.50 -13.74
CA LYS A 36 -17.06 -11.47 -14.02
C LYS A 36 -16.26 -11.87 -12.78
N ALA A 37 -16.48 -11.21 -11.65
CA ALA A 37 -15.74 -11.49 -10.42
C ALA A 37 -16.22 -12.80 -9.79
N ASP A 38 -15.28 -13.54 -9.21
CA ASP A 38 -15.61 -14.65 -8.33
C ASP A 38 -16.17 -14.10 -7.02
N VAL A 39 -17.35 -14.58 -6.63
CA VAL A 39 -18.07 -14.18 -5.41
C VAL A 39 -18.26 -15.33 -4.44
N SER A 40 -17.63 -16.49 -4.70
CA SER A 40 -17.82 -17.72 -3.94
C SER A 40 -17.58 -17.53 -2.43
N GLU A 41 -16.62 -16.70 -2.06
CA GLU A 41 -16.30 -16.36 -0.67
C GLU A 41 -17.41 -15.61 0.08
N TYR A 42 -18.35 -14.98 -0.64
CA TYR A 42 -19.43 -14.18 -0.05
C TYR A 42 -20.79 -14.89 -0.05
N LEU A 43 -20.90 -16.09 -0.65
CA LEU A 43 -22.20 -16.75 -0.81
C LEU A 43 -22.87 -17.11 0.52
N ASP A 44 -22.07 -17.43 1.55
CA ASP A 44 -22.54 -17.77 2.89
C ASP A 44 -22.36 -16.61 3.89
N ALA A 45 -21.91 -15.44 3.42
CA ALA A 45 -21.70 -14.26 4.24
C ALA A 45 -22.96 -13.36 4.25
N ASP A 46 -23.17 -12.61 5.34
CA ASP A 46 -24.25 -11.61 5.44
C ASP A 46 -23.88 -10.32 4.69
N VAL A 47 -23.69 -10.44 3.37
CA VAL A 47 -23.28 -9.37 2.47
C VAL A 47 -24.26 -9.23 1.32
N LYS A 48 -24.71 -8.00 1.04
CA LYS A 48 -25.47 -7.71 -0.17
C LYS A 48 -24.54 -7.48 -1.37
N ILE A 49 -24.51 -8.43 -2.30
CA ILE A 49 -23.74 -8.32 -3.54
C ILE A 49 -24.53 -7.48 -4.56
N CYS A 50 -23.93 -6.40 -5.06
CA CYS A 50 -24.47 -5.58 -6.14
C CYS A 50 -23.53 -5.65 -7.35
N TYR A 51 -24.07 -6.03 -8.51
CA TYR A 51 -23.26 -6.14 -9.72
C TYR A 51 -23.11 -4.79 -10.42
N GLY A 52 -21.88 -4.43 -10.79
CA GLY A 52 -21.57 -3.21 -11.51
C GLY A 52 -20.07 -2.91 -11.54
N ILE A 53 -19.67 -1.82 -12.20
CA ILE A 53 -18.28 -1.37 -12.26
C ILE A 53 -18.20 0.14 -12.00
N SER A 54 -17.16 0.58 -11.28
CA SER A 54 -16.96 1.99 -10.92
C SER A 54 -16.89 2.91 -12.14
N THR A 55 -16.43 2.39 -13.27
CA THR A 55 -16.30 3.16 -14.52
C THR A 55 -17.62 3.38 -15.29
N ASP A 56 -18.74 2.81 -14.81
CA ASP A 56 -20.07 2.97 -15.38
C ASP A 56 -21.09 3.31 -14.29
N LYS A 57 -21.54 4.59 -14.26
CA LYS A 57 -22.50 5.09 -13.28
C LYS A 57 -23.82 4.32 -13.29
N GLU A 58 -24.32 3.94 -14.47
CA GLU A 58 -25.63 3.30 -14.60
C GLU A 58 -25.62 1.89 -14.01
N SER A 59 -24.49 1.18 -14.15
CA SER A 59 -24.32 -0.14 -13.54
C SER A 59 -24.33 -0.12 -12.00
N MET A 60 -24.07 1.02 -11.36
CA MET A 60 -23.98 1.13 -9.90
C MET A 60 -25.32 1.50 -9.23
N MET A 61 -26.44 1.55 -9.95
CA MET A 61 -27.70 2.06 -9.39
C MET A 61 -28.16 1.23 -8.18
N ASP A 62 -28.13 -0.10 -8.28
CA ASP A 62 -28.51 -0.99 -7.19
C ASP A 62 -27.56 -0.87 -5.99
N PHE A 63 -26.27 -0.67 -6.25
CA PHE A 63 -25.26 -0.48 -5.19
C PHE A 63 -25.56 0.75 -4.33
N PHE A 64 -26.08 1.82 -4.92
CA PHE A 64 -26.47 3.04 -4.22
C PHE A 64 -27.96 3.11 -3.83
N ASP A 65 -28.71 2.02 -3.97
CA ASP A 65 -30.10 1.93 -3.53
C ASP A 65 -30.15 1.62 -2.03
N LEU A 66 -30.20 2.69 -1.24
CA LEU A 66 -30.11 2.70 0.22
C LEU A 66 -31.37 3.32 0.82
N GLU A 67 -31.86 2.73 1.91
CA GLU A 67 -33.02 3.24 2.65
C GLU A 67 -32.70 4.55 3.38
N ASP A 68 -31.53 4.62 4.04
CA ASP A 68 -31.02 5.82 4.69
C ASP A 68 -29.59 6.14 4.24
N PRO A 69 -29.42 6.74 3.05
CA PRO A 69 -28.09 7.03 2.52
C PRO A 69 -27.29 8.00 3.40
N ARG A 70 -27.95 8.91 4.12
CA ARG A 70 -27.25 9.89 4.97
C ARG A 70 -26.59 9.25 6.19
N HIS A 71 -27.06 8.09 6.61
CA HIS A 71 -26.46 7.31 7.69
C HIS A 71 -25.65 6.11 7.18
N SER A 72 -25.23 6.14 5.90
CA SER A 72 -24.31 5.17 5.31
C SER A 72 -22.89 5.71 5.15
N VAL A 73 -21.92 4.80 5.04
CA VAL A 73 -20.53 5.11 4.68
C VAL A 73 -20.10 4.27 3.49
N LEU A 74 -19.38 4.89 2.55
CA LEU A 74 -18.75 4.19 1.43
C LEU A 74 -17.24 4.14 1.63
N ILE A 75 -16.67 2.94 1.55
CA ILE A 75 -15.24 2.67 1.51
C ILE A 75 -14.85 2.33 0.07
N HIS A 76 -14.14 3.24 -0.59
CA HIS A 76 -13.70 3.08 -1.98
C HIS A 76 -12.28 2.51 -2.02
N ALA A 77 -12.17 1.20 -2.18
CA ALA A 77 -10.91 0.47 -2.33
C ALA A 77 -10.71 -0.14 -3.75
N ASP A 78 -11.51 0.26 -4.73
CA ASP A 78 -11.36 -0.22 -6.12
C ASP A 78 -10.24 0.55 -6.82
N GLU A 79 -9.25 -0.18 -7.34
CA GLU A 79 -8.12 0.38 -8.06
C GLU A 79 -7.53 -0.61 -9.07
N TYR A 80 -6.79 -0.06 -10.02
CA TYR A 80 -6.00 -0.82 -10.97
C TYR A 80 -4.57 -0.29 -10.98
N ILE A 81 -3.60 -1.19 -10.81
CA ILE A 81 -2.17 -0.87 -10.81
C ILE A 81 -1.50 -1.68 -11.92
N SER A 82 -0.72 -1.00 -12.75
CA SER A 82 0.12 -1.66 -13.74
C SER A 82 1.34 -0.82 -14.06
N MET A 83 2.48 -1.48 -14.20
CA MET A 83 3.71 -0.85 -14.69
C MET A 83 3.82 -0.88 -16.23
N SER A 84 2.85 -1.48 -16.93
CA SER A 84 2.84 -1.53 -18.39
C SER A 84 2.29 -0.23 -19.00
N PRO A 85 3.04 0.44 -19.91
CA PRO A 85 2.54 1.62 -20.63
C PRO A 85 1.24 1.36 -21.41
N GLU A 86 1.01 0.13 -21.87
CA GLU A 86 -0.18 -0.27 -22.62
C GLU A 86 -1.45 -0.21 -21.74
N SER A 87 -1.29 -0.37 -20.43
CA SER A 87 -2.37 -0.36 -19.46
C SER A 87 -2.68 1.04 -18.93
N ASN A 88 -1.93 2.08 -19.31
CA ASN A 88 -2.08 3.44 -18.78
C ASN A 88 -3.50 4.02 -18.95
N LEU A 89 -4.15 3.75 -20.09
CA LEU A 89 -5.52 4.21 -20.34
C LEU A 89 -6.53 3.48 -19.46
N ILE A 90 -6.34 2.17 -19.23
CA ILE A 90 -7.18 1.37 -18.34
C ILE A 90 -7.00 1.85 -16.90
N MET A 91 -5.74 2.00 -16.46
CA MET A 91 -5.39 2.51 -15.14
C MET A 91 -6.02 3.87 -14.88
N ARG A 92 -5.91 4.82 -15.81
CA ARG A 92 -6.56 6.12 -15.67
C ARG A 92 -8.09 6.01 -15.64
N ARG A 93 -8.67 5.16 -16.49
CA ARG A 93 -10.14 4.95 -16.51
C ARG A 93 -10.64 4.41 -15.18
N VAL A 94 -9.99 3.41 -14.60
CA VAL A 94 -10.39 2.84 -13.29
C VAL A 94 -10.13 3.85 -12.18
N ASN A 95 -8.88 4.29 -12.01
CA ASN A 95 -8.48 5.09 -10.84
C ASN A 95 -9.04 6.52 -10.85
N VAL A 96 -9.19 7.15 -12.02
CA VAL A 96 -9.70 8.52 -12.12
C VAL A 96 -11.20 8.52 -12.38
N THR A 97 -11.64 7.94 -13.50
CA THR A 97 -13.06 7.98 -13.86
C THR A 97 -13.91 7.17 -12.89
N GLY A 98 -13.42 6.02 -12.41
CA GLY A 98 -14.10 5.24 -11.37
C GLY A 98 -14.27 6.04 -10.08
N ALA A 99 -13.20 6.64 -9.56
CA ALA A 99 -13.28 7.48 -8.35
C ALA A 99 -14.21 8.69 -8.53
N GLN A 100 -14.13 9.39 -9.67
CA GLN A 100 -15.04 10.50 -10.01
C GLN A 100 -16.51 10.06 -10.01
N ASN A 101 -16.80 8.90 -10.59
CA ASN A 101 -18.15 8.35 -10.64
C ASN A 101 -18.66 8.01 -9.24
N ILE A 102 -17.83 7.41 -8.38
CA ILE A 102 -18.17 7.11 -7.00
C ILE A 102 -18.47 8.39 -6.23
N VAL A 103 -17.62 9.40 -6.32
CA VAL A 103 -17.82 10.71 -5.68
C VAL A 103 -19.13 11.36 -6.14
N ASP A 104 -19.39 11.37 -7.44
CA ASP A 104 -20.61 11.95 -8.01
C ASP A 104 -21.87 11.21 -7.55
N MET A 105 -21.79 9.88 -7.44
CA MET A 105 -22.90 9.06 -6.94
C MET A 105 -23.11 9.28 -5.45
N CYS A 106 -22.05 9.36 -4.64
CA CYS A 106 -22.13 9.73 -3.22
C CYS A 106 -22.84 11.07 -3.03
N LEU A 107 -22.49 12.09 -3.81
CA LEU A 107 -23.15 13.40 -3.78
C LEU A 107 -24.62 13.31 -4.22
N LYS A 108 -24.90 12.65 -5.34
CA LYS A 108 -26.26 12.50 -5.90
C LYS A 108 -27.18 11.76 -4.93
N ARG A 109 -26.67 10.73 -4.26
CA ARG A 109 -27.41 9.84 -3.36
C ARG A 109 -27.35 10.28 -1.91
N LYS A 110 -26.52 11.27 -1.60
CA LYS A 110 -26.32 11.85 -0.25
C LYS A 110 -25.79 10.82 0.74
N VAL A 111 -24.81 10.03 0.31
CA VAL A 111 -24.05 9.13 1.17
C VAL A 111 -23.43 9.93 2.32
N GLY A 112 -23.51 9.40 3.54
CA GLY A 112 -23.15 10.11 4.77
C GLY A 112 -21.66 10.40 4.92
N ARG A 113 -20.81 9.44 4.51
CA ARG A 113 -19.35 9.58 4.50
C ARG A 113 -18.70 8.76 3.38
N LEU A 114 -17.56 9.22 2.91
CA LEU A 114 -16.71 8.55 1.93
C LEU A 114 -15.28 8.39 2.48
N VAL A 115 -14.77 7.16 2.53
CA VAL A 115 -13.36 6.86 2.79
C VAL A 115 -12.73 6.41 1.47
N CYS A 116 -11.76 7.14 0.94
CA CYS A 116 -11.15 6.85 -0.35
C CYS A 116 -9.70 6.38 -0.23
N LEU A 117 -9.39 5.26 -0.89
CA LEU A 117 -8.02 4.79 -1.08
C LEU A 117 -7.27 5.65 -2.11
N GLY A 118 -6.40 6.52 -1.61
CA GLY A 118 -5.41 7.27 -2.38
C GLY A 118 -4.05 6.58 -2.40
N SER A 119 -2.98 7.37 -2.37
CA SER A 119 -1.60 6.87 -2.26
C SER A 119 -0.70 7.99 -1.77
N ALA A 120 0.26 7.68 -0.90
CA ALA A 120 1.28 8.65 -0.48
C ALA A 120 2.10 9.16 -1.67
N TYR A 121 2.31 8.33 -2.70
CA TYR A 121 3.02 8.72 -3.94
C TYR A 121 2.28 9.76 -4.79
N ALA A 122 1.00 10.01 -4.52
CA ALA A 122 0.25 11.09 -5.16
C ALA A 122 0.59 12.47 -4.58
N LEU A 123 1.25 12.51 -3.41
CA LEU A 123 1.67 13.75 -2.77
C LEU A 123 2.81 14.41 -3.54
N ASP A 124 2.86 15.74 -3.48
CA ASP A 124 4.05 16.48 -3.87
C ASP A 124 5.18 16.12 -2.90
N SER A 125 6.37 15.82 -3.44
CA SER A 125 7.61 15.60 -2.67
C SER A 125 7.91 16.69 -1.63
N SER A 126 7.37 17.91 -1.81
CA SER A 126 7.52 19.01 -0.85
C SER A 126 6.63 18.89 0.40
N VAL A 127 5.64 17.99 0.40
CA VAL A 127 4.72 17.79 1.54
C VAL A 127 5.46 17.05 2.66
N LYS A 128 5.76 17.77 3.74
CA LYS A 128 6.45 17.23 4.93
C LYS A 128 5.50 16.76 6.05
N GLY A 129 4.19 16.69 5.77
CA GLY A 129 3.18 16.26 6.75
C GLY A 129 2.87 17.28 7.85
N GLU A 130 3.29 18.54 7.67
CA GLU A 130 2.95 19.65 8.56
C GLU A 130 1.79 20.47 7.95
N GLY A 131 0.56 20.13 8.31
CA GLY A 131 -0.65 20.90 7.97
C GLY A 131 -1.77 20.05 7.40
N VAL A 132 -3.00 20.27 7.88
CA VAL A 132 -4.21 19.44 7.59
C VAL A 132 -4.65 19.48 6.11
N SER A 133 -4.31 20.54 5.36
CA SER A 133 -4.74 20.66 3.96
C SER A 133 -3.70 20.10 2.98
N ILE A 134 -3.96 18.90 2.47
CA ILE A 134 -3.17 18.32 1.38
C ILE A 134 -3.60 18.93 0.05
N HIS A 135 -2.63 19.30 -0.80
CA HIS A 135 -2.91 19.66 -2.18
C HIS A 135 -2.34 18.59 -3.12
N PHE A 136 -3.18 18.07 -4.01
CA PHE A 136 -2.78 17.10 -5.02
C PHE A 136 -2.64 17.76 -6.37
N ASN A 137 -1.50 17.53 -7.03
CA ASN A 137 -1.25 18.04 -8.37
C ASN A 137 -0.63 16.94 -9.23
N ARG A 138 -1.41 16.47 -10.21
CA ARG A 138 -0.98 15.46 -11.19
C ARG A 138 0.35 15.80 -11.85
N ASN A 139 0.59 17.06 -12.20
CA ASN A 139 1.80 17.46 -12.91
C ASN A 139 3.06 17.44 -12.03
N LYS A 140 2.89 17.30 -10.71
CA LYS A 140 3.97 17.16 -9.75
C LYS A 140 4.16 15.73 -9.24
N ALA A 141 3.23 14.83 -9.55
CA ALA A 141 3.34 13.41 -9.21
C ALA A 141 4.25 12.69 -10.22
N GLU A 142 5.18 11.89 -9.70
CA GLU A 142 6.12 11.10 -10.50
C GLU A 142 5.56 9.69 -10.75
N GLY A 143 5.58 9.25 -12.01
CA GLY A 143 4.99 7.97 -12.42
C GLY A 143 3.52 8.05 -12.80
N ASP A 144 3.09 7.22 -13.76
CA ASP A 144 1.74 7.28 -14.31
C ASP A 144 0.66 6.85 -13.32
N TYR A 145 0.96 5.87 -12.46
CA TYR A 145 0.06 5.47 -11.37
C TYR A 145 -0.18 6.61 -10.38
N ALA A 146 0.88 7.22 -9.85
CA ALA A 146 0.80 8.34 -8.91
C ALA A 146 0.01 9.52 -9.48
N LYS A 147 0.19 9.81 -10.78
CA LYS A 147 -0.59 10.81 -11.51
C LYS A 147 -2.09 10.52 -11.48
N THR A 148 -2.51 9.26 -11.64
CA THR A 148 -3.93 8.89 -11.56
C THR A 148 -4.49 9.12 -10.15
N LYS A 149 -3.74 8.73 -9.11
CA LYS A 149 -4.17 8.93 -7.72
C LYS A 149 -4.20 10.41 -7.33
N ALA A 150 -3.25 11.22 -7.81
CA ALA A 150 -3.24 12.67 -7.60
C ALA A 150 -4.43 13.35 -8.31
N GLU A 151 -4.79 12.91 -9.50
CA GLU A 151 -5.93 13.43 -10.25
C GLU A 151 -7.27 13.12 -9.55
N ALA A 152 -7.43 11.87 -9.06
CA ALA A 152 -8.61 11.46 -8.30
C ALA A 152 -8.72 12.20 -6.96
N ALA A 153 -7.61 12.31 -6.21
CA ALA A 153 -7.58 13.00 -4.92
C ALA A 153 -7.89 14.50 -5.06
N ALA A 154 -7.37 15.15 -6.11
CA ALA A 154 -7.71 16.55 -6.41
C ALA A 154 -9.21 16.73 -6.66
N TYR A 155 -9.84 15.81 -7.39
CA TYR A 155 -11.29 15.84 -7.61
C TYR A 155 -12.09 15.66 -6.31
N ILE A 156 -11.69 14.71 -5.46
CA ILE A 156 -12.34 14.48 -4.16
C ILE A 156 -12.28 15.76 -3.32
N LEU A 157 -11.10 16.37 -3.17
CA LEU A 157 -10.92 17.59 -2.39
C LEU A 157 -11.68 18.79 -2.96
N GLU A 158 -11.77 18.90 -4.28
CA GLU A 158 -12.63 19.90 -4.93
C GLU A 158 -14.09 19.72 -4.48
N LYS A 159 -14.61 18.48 -4.44
CA LYS A 159 -15.98 18.20 -3.99
C LYS A 159 -16.18 18.34 -2.48
N VAL A 160 -15.14 18.09 -1.67
CA VAL A 160 -15.16 18.45 -0.25
C VAL A 160 -15.36 19.97 -0.11
N ALA A 161 -14.55 20.76 -0.80
CA ALA A 161 -14.59 22.23 -0.71
C ALA A 161 -15.87 22.86 -1.27
N LEU A 162 -16.32 22.41 -2.45
CA LEU A 162 -17.44 23.02 -3.18
C LEU A 162 -18.80 22.44 -2.79
N ASN A 163 -18.87 21.15 -2.43
CA ASN A 163 -20.12 20.43 -2.22
C ASN A 163 -20.30 19.92 -0.78
N ARG A 164 -19.34 20.20 0.12
CA ARG A 164 -19.34 19.71 1.50
C ARG A 164 -19.45 18.19 1.59
N LEU A 165 -18.82 17.51 0.64
CA LEU A 165 -18.68 16.05 0.70
C LEU A 165 -17.93 15.70 1.99
N ASN A 166 -18.51 14.85 2.83
CA ASN A 166 -17.83 14.29 3.99
C ASN A 166 -16.92 13.15 3.51
N ALA A 167 -15.71 13.50 3.07
CA ALA A 167 -14.73 12.52 2.57
C ALA A 167 -13.40 12.60 3.30
N VAL A 168 -12.75 11.46 3.46
CA VAL A 168 -11.38 11.33 3.97
C VAL A 168 -10.55 10.49 3.01
N MET A 169 -9.26 10.78 2.93
CA MET A 169 -8.34 10.04 2.07
C MET A 169 -7.38 9.20 2.90
N VAL A 170 -7.22 7.95 2.52
CA VAL A 170 -6.21 7.04 3.07
C VAL A 170 -5.08 6.93 2.06
N LEU A 171 -3.87 7.30 2.46
CA LEU A 171 -2.71 7.48 1.60
C LEU A 171 -1.64 6.46 2.01
N PRO A 172 -1.83 5.16 1.71
CA PRO A 172 -0.82 4.17 2.01
C PRO A 172 0.46 4.45 1.24
N THR A 173 1.58 4.06 1.83
CA THR A 173 2.87 3.98 1.14
C THR A 173 2.89 2.74 0.23
N PHE A 174 3.93 1.91 0.29
CA PHE A 174 4.06 0.76 -0.58
C PHE A 174 3.42 -0.47 0.06
N ILE A 175 2.21 -0.84 -0.39
CA ILE A 175 1.46 -1.94 0.23
C ILE A 175 2.10 -3.29 -0.07
N ILE A 176 2.30 -4.10 0.97
CA ILE A 176 2.71 -5.51 0.92
C ILE A 176 1.82 -6.33 1.85
N GLY A 177 1.70 -7.64 1.62
CA GLY A 177 0.97 -8.55 2.51
C GLY A 177 0.23 -9.65 1.75
N PRO A 178 -0.42 -10.56 2.49
CA PRO A 178 -1.16 -11.68 1.93
C PRO A 178 -2.40 -11.24 1.15
N GLY A 179 -2.95 -12.13 0.32
CA GLY A 179 -4.21 -11.91 -0.42
C GLY A 179 -4.04 -11.38 -1.85
N TYR A 180 -2.88 -10.81 -2.18
CA TYR A 180 -2.60 -10.36 -3.54
C TYR A 180 -2.22 -11.52 -4.47
N SER A 181 -2.72 -11.51 -5.69
CA SER A 181 -2.40 -12.56 -6.68
C SER A 181 -0.93 -12.52 -7.11
N GLN A 182 -0.48 -13.58 -7.79
CA GLN A 182 0.87 -13.63 -8.37
C GLN A 182 1.11 -12.55 -9.43
N ASP A 183 0.04 -12.03 -10.03
CA ASP A 183 0.10 -10.98 -11.06
C ASP A 183 0.19 -9.57 -10.47
N TYR A 184 0.02 -9.42 -9.16
CA TYR A 184 0.21 -8.14 -8.48
C TYR A 184 1.70 -7.76 -8.46
N GLU A 185 2.01 -6.48 -8.64
CA GLU A 185 3.37 -6.05 -9.03
C GLU A 185 4.46 -6.42 -8.01
N ILE A 186 4.20 -6.31 -6.69
CA ILE A 186 5.17 -6.74 -5.66
C ILE A 186 5.33 -8.27 -5.62
N ASN A 187 4.28 -9.03 -5.92
CA ASN A 187 4.34 -10.49 -5.96
C ASN A 187 5.05 -10.99 -7.22
N LYS A 188 4.95 -10.27 -8.35
CA LYS A 188 5.78 -10.52 -9.54
C LYS A 188 7.27 -10.37 -9.22
N ILE A 189 7.63 -9.31 -8.49
CA ILE A 189 9.01 -9.07 -8.02
C ILE A 189 9.49 -10.23 -7.13
N LEU A 190 8.69 -10.59 -6.12
CA LEU A 190 9.01 -11.65 -5.17
C LEU A 190 9.16 -13.00 -5.87
N ASN A 191 8.19 -13.40 -6.70
CA ASN A 191 8.22 -14.65 -7.46
C ASN A 191 9.40 -14.71 -8.44
N SER A 192 9.70 -13.61 -9.14
CA SER A 192 10.83 -13.54 -10.06
C SER A 192 12.16 -13.70 -9.34
N TYR A 193 12.30 -13.05 -8.17
CA TYR A 193 13.48 -13.19 -7.33
C TYR A 193 13.69 -14.62 -6.85
N LEU A 194 12.63 -15.26 -6.33
CA LEU A 194 12.66 -16.66 -5.88
C LEU A 194 12.94 -17.66 -7.01
N LYS A 195 12.60 -17.30 -8.26
CA LYS A 195 12.96 -18.05 -9.48
C LYS A 195 14.39 -17.80 -9.96
N GLY A 196 15.18 -17.00 -9.24
CA GLY A 196 16.58 -16.72 -9.53
C GLY A 196 16.82 -15.56 -10.50
N VAL A 197 15.80 -14.75 -10.81
CA VAL A 197 16.00 -13.52 -11.58
C VAL A 197 16.77 -12.53 -10.69
N HIS A 198 17.90 -12.04 -11.19
CA HIS A 198 18.78 -11.17 -10.42
C HIS A 198 18.19 -9.76 -10.28
N PRO A 199 18.05 -9.23 -9.05
CA PRO A 199 17.51 -7.90 -8.82
C PRO A 199 18.42 -6.82 -9.38
N VAL A 200 17.81 -5.67 -9.61
CA VAL A 200 18.51 -4.46 -10.03
C VAL A 200 18.71 -3.59 -8.81
N LYS A 201 19.93 -3.08 -8.59
CA LYS A 201 20.14 -2.08 -7.54
C LYS A 201 19.29 -0.84 -7.83
N GLY A 202 18.32 -0.60 -6.97
CA GLY A 202 17.39 0.53 -7.02
C GLY A 202 17.32 1.25 -5.68
N GLY A 203 16.33 2.14 -5.55
CA GLY A 203 16.00 2.78 -4.28
C GLY A 203 15.30 1.83 -3.30
N GLY A 204 14.67 2.38 -2.29
CA GLY A 204 13.80 1.71 -1.34
C GLY A 204 12.38 2.25 -1.31
N HIS A 205 11.53 1.63 -0.50
CA HIS A 205 10.17 2.08 -0.24
C HIS A 205 9.87 1.98 1.25
N ALA A 206 8.97 2.85 1.74
CA ALA A 206 8.26 2.58 2.98
C ALA A 206 7.21 1.51 2.71
N PHE A 207 7.40 0.32 3.28
CA PHE A 207 6.52 -0.83 3.12
C PHE A 207 5.49 -0.86 4.24
N VAL A 208 4.22 -0.90 3.88
CA VAL A 208 3.09 -0.95 4.82
C VAL A 208 2.29 -2.23 4.59
N ASP A 209 1.87 -2.89 5.67
CA ASP A 209 1.08 -4.11 5.56
C ASP A 209 -0.35 -3.80 5.10
N VAL A 210 -0.90 -4.62 4.20
CA VAL A 210 -2.27 -4.49 3.70
C VAL A 210 -3.33 -4.57 4.82
N ARG A 211 -3.05 -5.30 5.90
CA ARG A 211 -3.91 -5.39 7.07
C ARG A 211 -3.93 -4.08 7.85
N ASP A 212 -2.78 -3.44 8.02
CA ASP A 212 -2.71 -2.11 8.65
C ASP A 212 -3.48 -1.06 7.82
N VAL A 213 -3.38 -1.14 6.49
CA VAL A 213 -4.18 -0.29 5.59
C VAL A 213 -5.68 -0.57 5.74
N ALA A 214 -6.09 -1.84 5.81
CA ALA A 214 -7.49 -2.23 6.02
C ALA A 214 -8.03 -1.67 7.35
N THR A 215 -7.28 -1.87 8.45
CA THR A 215 -7.57 -1.32 9.78
C THR A 215 -7.73 0.19 9.72
N ALA A 216 -6.80 0.90 9.09
CA ALA A 216 -6.89 2.36 8.95
C ALA A 216 -8.13 2.80 8.16
N MET A 217 -8.45 2.13 7.05
CA MET A 217 -9.64 2.45 6.25
C MET A 217 -10.95 2.25 7.04
N VAL A 218 -11.05 1.19 7.84
CA VAL A 218 -12.21 0.94 8.70
C VAL A 218 -12.27 1.94 9.85
N SER A 219 -11.19 2.17 10.59
CA SER A 219 -11.18 3.14 11.70
C SER A 219 -11.54 4.57 11.25
N LEU A 220 -11.05 4.98 10.07
CA LEU A 220 -11.32 6.29 9.50
C LEU A 220 -12.77 6.49 9.04
N THR A 221 -13.61 5.45 9.01
CA THR A 221 -15.05 5.63 8.78
C THR A 221 -15.68 6.43 9.92
N GLU A 222 -15.20 6.30 11.16
CA GLU A 222 -15.75 7.01 12.31
C GLU A 222 -14.86 8.21 12.68
N GLU A 223 -13.54 8.01 12.68
CA GLU A 223 -12.57 8.93 13.30
C GLU A 223 -11.99 9.99 12.36
N GLY A 224 -12.11 9.79 11.04
CA GLY A 224 -11.47 10.67 10.07
C GLY A 224 -12.06 12.07 10.01
N GLU A 225 -11.22 13.10 10.04
CA GLU A 225 -11.62 14.49 9.86
C GLU A 225 -11.99 14.75 8.38
N PRO A 226 -13.20 15.28 8.10
CA PRO A 226 -13.63 15.54 6.72
C PRO A 226 -12.66 16.49 6.00
N GLY A 227 -12.22 16.09 4.80
CA GLY A 227 -11.27 16.83 3.98
C GLY A 227 -9.80 16.53 4.28
N SER A 228 -9.51 15.72 5.30
CA SER A 228 -8.15 15.33 5.66
C SER A 228 -7.67 14.12 4.86
N GLY A 229 -6.35 14.00 4.76
CA GLY A 229 -5.70 12.80 4.24
C GLY A 229 -4.70 12.24 5.23
N TYR A 230 -4.67 10.91 5.33
CA TYR A 230 -3.92 10.16 6.32
C TYR A 230 -2.91 9.26 5.64
N ILE A 231 -1.62 9.53 5.85
CA ILE A 231 -0.51 8.69 5.39
C ILE A 231 -0.43 7.48 6.32
N ILE A 232 -0.58 6.29 5.72
CA ILE A 232 -0.38 5.02 6.40
C ILE A 232 0.97 4.50 5.92
N SER A 233 1.98 4.67 6.77
CA SER A 233 3.37 4.33 6.46
C SER A 233 3.79 3.11 7.27
N GLY A 234 4.82 2.42 6.79
CA GLY A 234 5.49 1.38 7.54
C GLY A 234 7.00 1.52 7.39
N GLU A 235 7.73 0.43 7.53
CA GLU A 235 9.19 0.50 7.56
C GLU A 235 9.78 0.83 6.19
N TYR A 236 10.67 1.82 6.17
CA TYR A 236 11.51 2.07 5.01
C TYR A 236 12.57 0.97 4.86
N LYS A 237 12.62 0.36 3.68
CA LYS A 237 13.66 -0.61 3.30
C LYS A 237 14.15 -0.33 1.89
N THR A 238 15.46 -0.34 1.72
CA THR A 238 16.10 -0.37 0.39
C THR A 238 15.74 -1.67 -0.34
N SER A 239 15.84 -1.65 -1.68
CA SER A 239 15.69 -2.87 -2.49
C SER A 239 16.58 -4.02 -2.00
N MET A 240 17.80 -3.73 -1.53
CA MET A 240 18.71 -4.75 -1.01
C MET A 240 18.22 -5.32 0.33
N GLU A 241 17.85 -4.46 1.28
CA GLU A 241 17.29 -4.91 2.58
C GLU A 241 16.01 -5.75 2.39
N PHE A 242 15.19 -5.40 1.39
CA PHE A 242 14.03 -6.21 1.00
C PHE A 242 14.45 -7.64 0.59
N PHE A 243 15.40 -7.78 -0.34
CA PHE A 243 15.85 -9.11 -0.79
C PHE A 243 16.66 -9.87 0.28
N GLU A 244 17.38 -9.16 1.15
CA GLU A 244 18.05 -9.75 2.32
C GLU A 244 17.02 -10.36 3.26
N LYS A 245 15.91 -9.65 3.51
CA LYS A 245 14.82 -10.17 4.34
C LYS A 245 14.13 -11.38 3.71
N VAL A 246 13.92 -11.37 2.39
CA VAL A 246 13.40 -12.53 1.66
C VAL A 246 14.34 -13.74 1.78
N ASN A 247 15.65 -13.54 1.65
CA ASN A 247 16.63 -14.62 1.83
C ASN A 247 16.62 -15.18 3.26
N GLU A 248 16.54 -14.33 4.28
CA GLU A 248 16.44 -14.72 5.68
C GLU A 248 15.23 -15.64 5.91
N ILE A 249 14.06 -15.26 5.40
CA ILE A 249 12.79 -15.99 5.56
C ILE A 249 12.83 -17.34 4.83
N GLU A 250 13.34 -17.38 3.60
CA GLU A 250 13.38 -18.59 2.77
C GLU A 250 14.62 -19.47 3.03
N GLY A 251 15.51 -19.08 3.95
CA GLY A 251 16.73 -19.83 4.25
C GLY A 251 17.76 -19.87 3.11
N ILE A 252 17.87 -18.77 2.35
CA ILE A 252 18.77 -18.66 1.19
C ILE A 252 20.11 -18.02 1.63
N ASP A 253 21.14 -18.84 1.84
CA ASP A 253 22.48 -18.37 2.26
C ASP A 253 23.32 -17.73 1.13
N ALA A 254 22.83 -17.75 -0.10
CA ALA A 254 23.58 -17.24 -1.25
C ALA A 254 23.60 -15.69 -1.27
N PRO A 255 24.72 -15.05 -1.65
CA PRO A 255 24.78 -13.59 -1.77
C PRO A 255 23.86 -13.11 -2.90
N ILE A 256 23.21 -11.97 -2.68
CA ILE A 256 22.30 -11.37 -3.66
C ILE A 256 23.11 -10.92 -4.87
N LYS A 257 22.96 -11.65 -5.98
CA LYS A 257 23.56 -11.29 -7.27
C LYS A 257 22.71 -10.21 -7.92
N THR A 258 23.32 -9.11 -8.33
CA THR A 258 22.60 -7.99 -8.96
C THR A 258 22.86 -7.96 -10.47
N ALA A 259 21.83 -7.64 -11.24
CA ALA A 259 21.96 -7.38 -12.66
C ALA A 259 22.71 -6.06 -12.89
N SER A 260 23.68 -6.04 -13.82
CA SER A 260 24.47 -4.86 -14.10
C SER A 260 23.62 -3.71 -14.63
N ARG A 261 23.68 -2.54 -13.99
CA ARG A 261 22.99 -1.30 -14.43
C ARG A 261 23.33 -0.92 -15.87
N LEU A 262 24.50 -1.33 -16.37
CA LEU A 262 24.96 -1.06 -17.73
C LEU A 262 24.15 -1.81 -18.80
N LEU A 263 23.70 -3.04 -18.49
CA LEU A 263 22.81 -3.83 -19.37
C LEU A 263 21.43 -3.16 -19.52
N MET A 264 21.07 -2.29 -18.57
CA MET A 264 19.79 -1.59 -18.55
C MET A 264 19.85 -0.17 -19.14
N SER A 265 21.02 0.25 -19.63
CA SER A 265 21.20 1.56 -20.27
C SER A 265 20.37 1.70 -21.56
N LYS A 266 19.87 2.91 -21.86
CA LYS A 266 19.08 3.23 -23.06
C LYS A 266 19.64 2.69 -24.39
N PRO A 267 20.96 2.69 -24.67
CA PRO A 267 21.47 2.14 -25.93
C PRO A 267 21.39 0.60 -26.02
N LEU A 268 21.52 -0.11 -24.90
CA LEU A 268 21.42 -1.58 -24.87
C LEU A 268 19.98 -2.08 -24.65
N SER A 269 19.08 -1.23 -24.16
CA SER A 269 17.75 -1.66 -23.71
C SER A 269 16.95 -2.35 -24.80
N LYS A 270 17.02 -1.89 -26.06
CA LYS A 270 16.30 -2.52 -27.18
C LYS A 270 16.78 -3.95 -27.46
N PHE A 271 18.08 -4.20 -27.31
CA PHE A 271 18.66 -5.54 -27.48
C PHE A 271 18.30 -6.46 -26.31
N VAL A 272 18.32 -5.93 -25.09
CA VAL A 272 17.86 -6.64 -23.90
C VAL A 272 16.37 -6.98 -24.00
N ASP A 273 15.53 -6.02 -24.36
CA ASP A 273 14.10 -6.22 -24.58
C ASP A 273 13.84 -7.27 -25.67
N ALA A 274 14.61 -7.24 -26.77
CA ALA A 274 14.51 -8.23 -27.84
C ALA A 274 14.97 -9.62 -27.39
N TYR A 275 16.06 -9.73 -26.63
CA TYR A 275 16.56 -11.00 -26.10
C TYR A 275 15.55 -11.66 -25.15
N TYR A 276 15.03 -10.91 -24.18
CA TYR A 276 14.05 -11.44 -23.22
C TYR A 276 12.72 -11.79 -23.91
N ARG A 277 12.27 -10.98 -24.88
CA ARG A 277 11.10 -11.29 -25.73
C ARG A 277 11.30 -12.57 -26.55
N ARG A 278 12.49 -12.76 -27.13
CA ARG A 278 12.83 -13.93 -27.97
C ARG A 278 12.97 -15.21 -27.15
N THR A 279 13.48 -15.09 -25.93
CA THR A 279 13.71 -16.22 -25.01
C THR A 279 12.51 -16.54 -24.13
N HIS A 280 11.44 -15.72 -24.20
CA HIS A 280 10.27 -15.80 -23.32
C HIS A 280 10.62 -15.80 -21.82
N LYS A 281 11.76 -15.19 -21.47
CA LYS A 281 12.21 -15.02 -20.09
C LYS A 281 11.78 -13.66 -19.58
N ASP A 282 11.56 -13.57 -18.27
CA ASP A 282 11.22 -12.31 -17.65
C ASP A 282 12.40 -11.34 -17.69
N ASN A 283 12.14 -10.11 -18.12
CA ASN A 283 13.14 -9.06 -18.21
C ASN A 283 13.28 -8.38 -16.84
N PRO A 284 14.44 -8.46 -16.17
CA PRO A 284 14.66 -7.84 -14.85
C PRO A 284 14.33 -6.35 -14.83
N LYS A 285 14.53 -5.64 -15.95
CA LYS A 285 14.24 -4.20 -16.04
C LYS A 285 12.76 -3.91 -15.81
N HIS A 286 11.87 -4.71 -16.39
CA HIS A 286 10.42 -4.51 -16.27
C HIS A 286 9.90 -5.02 -14.93
N ILE A 287 10.43 -6.14 -14.43
CA ILE A 287 10.06 -6.69 -13.12
C ILE A 287 10.41 -5.73 -12.00
N TYR A 288 11.65 -5.25 -11.95
CA TYR A 288 12.15 -4.41 -10.85
C TYR A 288 11.98 -2.91 -11.12
N ALA A 289 11.07 -2.52 -12.02
CA ALA A 289 10.83 -1.12 -12.36
C ALA A 289 10.40 -0.30 -11.14
N LEU A 290 9.59 -0.88 -10.24
CA LEU A 290 9.12 -0.24 -9.01
C LEU A 290 10.27 0.26 -8.13
N PHE A 291 11.35 -0.53 -7.99
CA PHE A 291 12.53 -0.14 -7.22
C PHE A 291 13.45 0.84 -7.97
N GLN A 292 13.40 0.87 -9.30
CA GLN A 292 14.28 1.74 -10.12
C GLN A 292 13.73 3.17 -10.25
N ASP A 293 12.41 3.29 -10.34
CA ASP A 293 11.73 4.55 -10.62
C ASP A 293 11.37 5.34 -9.34
N ASN A 294 11.78 4.87 -8.16
CA ASN A 294 11.48 5.55 -6.89
C ASN A 294 12.61 6.49 -6.43
N PRO A 295 12.31 7.77 -6.10
CA PRO A 295 13.26 8.73 -5.52
C PRO A 295 13.75 8.46 -4.07
N ASP A 296 13.62 7.23 -3.54
CA ASP A 296 14.07 6.90 -2.16
C ASP A 296 13.27 7.64 -1.05
N THR A 297 11.98 7.88 -1.28
CA THR A 297 11.12 8.63 -0.35
C THR A 297 10.78 7.80 0.89
N LYS A 298 11.09 8.32 2.08
CA LYS A 298 10.97 7.58 3.35
C LYS A 298 9.63 7.74 4.08
N TYR A 299 8.80 8.73 3.73
CA TYR A 299 7.50 9.03 4.39
C TYR A 299 7.57 8.89 5.92
N GLU A 300 8.54 9.57 6.53
CA GLU A 300 8.76 9.59 7.98
C GLU A 300 8.09 10.82 8.58
N GLY A 301 7.22 10.64 9.59
CA GLY A 301 6.64 11.75 10.33
C GLY A 301 5.75 11.31 11.50
N THR A 302 5.46 12.26 12.39
CA THR A 302 4.70 12.06 13.64
C THR A 302 3.52 13.04 13.79
N GLY A 303 3.12 13.68 12.68
CA GLY A 303 2.02 14.66 12.66
C GLY A 303 0.64 14.01 12.55
N ALA A 304 -0.43 14.82 12.69
CA ALA A 304 -1.83 14.37 12.60
C ALA A 304 -2.21 13.67 11.27
N MET A 305 -1.37 13.84 10.25
CA MET A 305 -1.50 13.13 8.97
C MET A 305 -0.95 11.71 8.99
N TYR A 306 -0.08 11.36 9.93
CA TYR A 306 0.51 10.04 10.01
C TYR A 306 -0.31 9.19 10.98
N MET A 307 -0.92 8.13 10.46
CA MET A 307 -1.43 7.04 11.29
C MET A 307 -0.40 5.94 11.21
N ASN A 308 0.45 5.89 12.23
CA ASN A 308 1.50 4.88 12.36
C ASN A 308 1.00 3.75 13.25
N ASP A 309 -0.17 3.20 12.89
CA ASP A 309 -0.80 2.08 13.56
C ASP A 309 -0.25 0.73 13.04
N GLY A 310 0.91 0.76 12.38
CA GLY A 310 1.55 -0.41 11.80
C GLY A 310 1.90 -1.42 12.88
N ASN A 311 1.03 -2.40 13.09
CA ASN A 311 1.21 -3.46 14.07
C ASN A 311 2.01 -4.61 13.48
N VAL A 312 1.93 -4.80 12.16
CA VAL A 312 2.59 -5.92 11.47
C VAL A 312 4.03 -5.56 11.11
N ASP A 313 4.96 -6.40 11.56
CA ASP A 313 6.38 -6.30 11.23
C ASP A 313 6.63 -6.54 9.73
N PHE A 314 7.55 -5.79 9.12
CA PHE A 314 7.91 -5.93 7.71
C PHE A 314 8.30 -7.36 7.30
N GLY A 315 9.03 -8.08 8.16
CA GLY A 315 9.39 -9.47 7.95
C GLY A 315 8.16 -10.39 7.94
N GLN A 316 7.21 -10.14 8.85
CA GLN A 316 5.95 -10.88 8.88
C GLN A 316 5.13 -10.64 7.62
N SER A 317 5.04 -9.39 7.14
CA SER A 317 4.36 -9.06 5.88
C SER A 317 4.94 -9.82 4.69
N ILE A 318 6.27 -9.94 4.61
CA ILE A 318 6.93 -10.74 3.56
C ILE A 318 6.61 -12.23 3.73
N SER A 319 6.76 -12.76 4.94
CA SER A 319 6.51 -14.19 5.23
C SER A 319 5.10 -14.58 4.81
N ASP A 320 4.09 -13.82 5.26
CA ASP A 320 2.69 -14.08 4.94
C ASP A 320 2.40 -13.93 3.44
N SER A 321 3.06 -12.98 2.77
CA SER A 321 2.95 -12.84 1.31
C SER A 321 3.48 -14.09 0.60
N ILE A 322 4.64 -14.60 1.02
CA ILE A 322 5.23 -15.81 0.44
C ILE A 322 4.34 -17.03 0.71
N ASP A 323 3.85 -17.19 1.94
CA ASP A 323 3.00 -18.31 2.33
C ASP A 323 1.66 -18.29 1.60
N PHE A 324 1.07 -17.11 1.44
CA PHE A 324 -0.13 -16.94 0.61
C PHE A 324 0.15 -17.32 -0.86
N LEU A 325 1.29 -16.92 -1.43
CA LEU A 325 1.63 -17.29 -2.81
C LEU A 325 1.85 -18.79 -3.00
N LYS A 326 2.30 -19.50 -1.95
CA LYS A 326 2.51 -20.95 -1.94
C LYS A 326 1.21 -21.72 -1.75
N THR A 327 0.32 -21.25 -0.88
CA THR A 327 -0.84 -22.02 -0.40
C THR A 327 -2.18 -21.53 -0.95
N GLY A 328 -2.27 -20.26 -1.35
CA GLY A 328 -3.53 -19.58 -1.68
C GLY A 328 -4.38 -19.23 -0.46
N THR A 329 -3.89 -19.49 0.76
CA THR A 329 -4.64 -19.35 2.01
C THR A 329 -4.16 -18.13 2.76
N MET A 330 -5.08 -17.29 3.22
CA MET A 330 -4.77 -16.19 4.13
C MET A 330 -4.21 -16.75 5.45
N PRO A 331 -3.21 -16.11 6.08
CA PRO A 331 -2.72 -16.55 7.38
C PRO A 331 -3.86 -16.57 8.40
N GLU A 332 -3.80 -17.51 9.35
CA GLU A 332 -4.70 -17.60 10.52
C GLU A 332 -4.42 -16.45 11.51
N MET A 333 -4.44 -15.20 11.05
CA MET A 333 -4.70 -14.10 11.97
C MET A 333 -6.21 -14.05 12.10
N SER A 334 -6.73 -14.12 13.32
CA SER A 334 -8.16 -14.00 13.50
C SER A 334 -8.53 -12.59 13.04
N MET A 335 -9.43 -12.48 12.07
CA MET A 335 -9.98 -11.19 11.67
C MET A 335 -10.45 -10.43 12.94
N ALA A 336 -10.86 -11.15 13.99
CA ALA A 336 -11.18 -10.65 15.31
C ALA A 336 -10.05 -9.85 15.99
N ASP A 337 -8.77 -10.17 15.77
CA ASP A 337 -7.65 -9.37 16.30
C ASP A 337 -7.56 -8.01 15.56
N LEU A 338 -7.80 -7.99 14.25
CA LEU A 338 -7.86 -6.76 13.45
C LEU A 338 -9.11 -5.93 13.79
N ALA A 339 -10.25 -6.59 14.02
CA ALA A 339 -11.49 -5.94 14.42
C ALA A 339 -11.41 -5.37 15.85
N ALA A 340 -10.75 -6.07 16.80
CA ALA A 340 -10.54 -5.58 18.15
C ALA A 340 -9.71 -4.28 18.19
N ASP A 341 -8.71 -4.18 17.31
CA ASP A 341 -7.85 -3.00 17.21
C ASP A 341 -8.58 -1.77 16.65
N THR A 342 -9.53 -1.97 15.72
CA THR A 342 -10.42 -0.87 15.26
C THR A 342 -11.38 -0.38 16.35
N ALA A 343 -11.76 -1.23 17.31
CA ALA A 343 -12.72 -0.90 18.36
C ALA A 343 -12.10 -0.14 19.57
N ALA A 344 -10.78 -0.22 19.77
CA ALA A 344 -10.07 0.46 20.87
C ALA A 344 -9.83 1.95 20.54
N GLY A 345 -10.42 2.89 21.27
CA GLY A 345 -10.33 4.32 20.94
C GLY A 345 -8.90 4.93 20.93
N PRO A 346 -8.71 6.16 20.40
CA PRO A 346 -7.40 6.78 20.17
C PRO A 346 -6.46 6.86 21.40
N ALA A 347 -7.03 6.98 22.60
CA ALA A 347 -6.27 7.08 23.84
C ALA A 347 -5.58 5.76 24.25
N GLU A 348 -6.19 4.61 23.89
CA GLU A 348 -5.62 3.29 24.17
C GLU A 348 -4.60 2.90 23.10
N ARG A 349 -4.86 3.21 21.81
CA ARG A 349 -3.91 3.00 20.70
C ARG A 349 -2.64 3.86 20.82
N GLY A 350 -2.76 5.14 21.17
CA GLY A 350 -1.61 6.02 21.38
C GLY A 350 -0.73 5.61 22.56
N SER A 351 -1.34 5.04 23.62
CA SER A 351 -0.64 4.53 24.80
C SER A 351 0.09 3.21 24.51
N ALA A 352 -0.57 2.27 23.82
CA ALA A 352 0.02 1.00 23.43
C ALA A 352 1.16 1.18 22.41
N THR A 353 0.96 2.03 21.40
CA THR A 353 1.99 2.35 20.40
C THR A 353 3.19 3.06 21.01
N ALA A 354 2.97 4.02 21.92
CA ALA A 354 4.06 4.66 22.65
C ALA A 354 4.84 3.68 23.54
N ALA A 355 4.15 2.72 24.16
CA ALA A 355 4.78 1.67 24.97
C ALA A 355 5.59 0.68 24.12
N ILE A 356 5.12 0.33 22.92
CA ILE A 356 5.84 -0.56 21.98
C ILE A 356 7.06 0.15 21.39
N VAL A 357 6.92 1.41 20.96
CA VAL A 357 8.03 2.22 20.44
C VAL A 357 9.11 2.45 21.51
N ALA A 358 8.70 2.77 22.75
CA ALA A 358 9.63 2.89 23.87
C ALA A 358 10.35 1.57 24.18
N SER A 359 9.64 0.44 24.11
CA SER A 359 10.24 -0.88 24.35
C SER A 359 11.22 -1.28 23.26
N ARG A 360 10.92 -0.97 21.98
CA ARG A 360 11.82 -1.24 20.84
C ARG A 360 13.09 -0.38 20.92
N LYS A 361 12.97 0.90 21.25
CA LYS A 361 14.12 1.80 21.42
C LYS A 361 15.05 1.34 22.55
N ALA A 362 14.49 0.85 23.65
CA ALA A 362 15.27 0.28 24.75
C ALA A 362 15.99 -1.04 24.39
N ILE A 363 15.48 -1.79 23.41
CA ILE A 363 16.11 -3.02 22.91
C ILE A 363 17.25 -2.68 21.93
N GLU A 364 17.08 -1.65 21.09
CA GLU A 364 18.12 -1.16 20.18
C GLU A 364 19.30 -0.53 20.93
N GLU A 365 19.03 0.30 21.95
CA GLU A 365 20.07 0.89 22.80
C GLU A 365 20.89 -0.20 23.53
N LYS A 366 20.24 -1.27 24.00
CA LYS A 366 20.92 -2.45 24.58
C LYS A 366 21.73 -3.26 23.56
N LYS A 367 21.34 -3.26 22.28
CA LYS A 367 22.11 -3.90 21.19
C LYS A 367 23.33 -3.07 20.78
N GLU A 368 23.27 -1.74 20.89
CA GLU A 368 24.43 -0.87 20.65
C GLU A 368 25.45 -0.92 21.80
N GLU A 369 24.99 -1.00 23.05
CA GLU A 369 25.87 -1.15 24.23
C GLU A 369 26.57 -2.52 24.32
N SER A 370 26.10 -3.54 23.58
CA SER A 370 26.65 -4.90 23.61
C SER A 370 27.60 -5.23 22.44
N LYS A 371 27.95 -4.28 21.57
CA LYS A 371 29.02 -4.47 20.57
C LYS A 371 30.40 -4.51 21.25
N PRO A 372 31.18 -5.59 21.13
CA PRO A 372 32.54 -5.62 21.69
C PRO A 372 33.46 -4.68 20.89
N ALA A 373 34.22 -3.86 21.61
CA ALA A 373 35.26 -3.02 21.03
C ALA A 373 36.43 -3.89 20.54
N SER A 374 36.51 -4.15 19.24
CA SER A 374 37.72 -4.66 18.61
C SER A 374 38.01 -3.89 17.34
N GLU A 375 39.07 -3.06 17.38
CA GLU A 375 40.16 -3.01 16.39
C GLU A 375 41.01 -1.76 16.65
N ALA A 376 42.03 -1.91 17.51
CA ALA A 376 43.17 -1.00 17.53
C ALA A 376 44.05 -1.33 16.31
N LYS A 377 44.22 -0.36 15.41
CA LYS A 377 45.18 -0.41 14.29
C LYS A 377 46.62 -0.48 14.83
N PRO A 378 47.55 -1.21 14.17
CA PRO A 378 48.96 -1.13 14.50
C PRO A 378 49.56 0.18 13.95
N GLU A 379 50.32 0.87 14.78
CA GLU A 379 51.13 2.03 14.42
C GLU A 379 52.21 1.64 13.39
N ALA A 380 52.32 2.42 12.33
CA ALA A 380 53.41 2.31 11.35
C ALA A 380 54.65 3.05 11.88
N GLU A 381 55.77 2.32 11.97
CA GLU A 381 57.10 2.85 12.22
C GLU A 381 57.50 3.86 11.14
N ASP A 382 57.80 5.10 11.53
CA ASP A 382 58.46 6.09 10.69
C ASP A 382 59.93 6.23 11.15
N LYS A 383 60.81 5.44 10.55
CA LYS A 383 62.27 5.58 10.71
C LYS A 383 62.75 6.76 9.89
N LYS A 384 62.97 7.90 10.55
CA LYS A 384 63.88 8.94 10.05
C LYS A 384 65.32 8.47 10.19
N GLU A 385 65.93 8.10 9.06
CA GLU A 385 67.39 8.09 8.92
C GLU A 385 67.88 9.53 8.69
N GLU A 386 68.77 9.96 9.58
CA GLU A 386 69.55 11.18 9.48
C GLU A 386 71.03 10.74 9.40
N LYS A 387 71.71 10.96 8.26
CA LYS A 387 72.98 11.70 8.15
C LYS A 387 73.85 11.32 6.93
N LYS A 388 74.28 12.40 6.28
CA LYS A 388 75.53 12.65 5.53
C LYS A 388 75.65 12.17 4.10
#